data_AF-A0A4V3PYK7-F1
#
_entry.id   AF-A0A4V3PYK7-F1
#
_cell.length_a   1.000
_cell.length_b   1.000
_cell.length_c   1.000
_cell.angle_alpha   90.00
_cell.angle_beta   90.00
_cell.angle_gamma   90.00
#
_symmetry.space_group_name_H-M   'P 1'
#
loop_
_entity.id
_entity.type
_entity.pdbx_description
1 polymer ?
#
loop_
_entity_poly.entity_id
_entity_poly.type
_entity_poly.pdbx_seq_one_letter_code
_entity_poly.pdbx_strand_id
1 'polypeptide(L)'
;MKKVNVVPYDRMWPQHFLQEADKLKKAMRGACVAIHHVGSTAVPGLPAKPNIDIIAEVRDLRFPHTPLEKLGYEYQGGFSLPLRKSFTYRTPHLNVNLHVFEHNDPEVELNVRFRDYLRTHPETCAQYAALKYALVKKKSSHVQSGIYKGYTLGKHGFIQDILHKAGFKRLRFVIAAHDAEWEAVKAFRKRDLPASKALETVLSPAHKHLLFYRGTTIIGYAHVELFTPSTAMLHSLLIHTDEAMDPNTLMGLVRKWLTLEGYDMISHQSQNNAPS
;
A
#
# COMPACT_ATOMS: atom_id res chain seq x y z
N MET A 1 -18.39 -16.67 2.60
CA MET A 1 -17.52 -15.47 2.60
C MET A 1 -17.86 -14.56 3.79
N LYS A 2 -16.86 -14.10 4.56
CA LYS A 2 -17.09 -13.16 5.69
C LYS A 2 -17.54 -11.79 5.16
N LYS A 3 -18.75 -11.36 5.50
CA LYS A 3 -19.30 -10.04 5.11
C LYS A 3 -18.47 -8.91 5.73
N VAL A 4 -18.45 -7.77 5.05
CA VAL A 4 -17.86 -6.54 5.61
C VAL A 4 -18.87 -5.96 6.59
N ASN A 5 -18.45 -5.82 7.85
CA ASN A 5 -19.27 -5.20 8.89
C ASN A 5 -18.65 -3.86 9.31
N VAL A 6 -19.45 -2.81 9.35
CA VAL A 6 -19.07 -1.47 9.83
C VAL A 6 -19.93 -1.17 11.04
N VAL A 7 -19.27 -0.89 12.16
CA VAL A 7 -19.92 -0.61 13.45
C VAL A 7 -19.74 0.87 13.81
N PRO A 8 -20.60 1.43 14.71
CA PRO A 8 -20.37 2.73 15.29
C PRO A 8 -18.98 2.84 15.93
N TYR A 9 -18.49 4.08 16.07
CA TYR A 9 -17.20 4.33 16.70
C TYR A 9 -17.19 3.83 18.15
N ASP A 10 -16.18 3.07 18.50
CA ASP A 10 -15.95 2.60 19.87
C ASP A 10 -14.87 3.47 20.54
N ARG A 11 -15.22 4.07 21.68
CA ARG A 11 -14.32 4.91 22.47
C ARG A 11 -13.15 4.14 23.10
N MET A 12 -13.20 2.81 23.09
CA MET A 12 -12.12 1.94 23.57
C MET A 12 -11.03 1.70 22.52
N TRP A 13 -11.27 1.99 21.23
CA TRP A 13 -10.26 1.78 20.18
C TRP A 13 -8.91 2.48 20.42
N PRO A 14 -8.85 3.74 20.90
CA PRO A 14 -7.58 4.38 21.26
C PRO A 14 -6.85 3.63 22.38
N GLN A 15 -7.57 3.12 23.38
CA GLN A 15 -6.95 2.35 24.47
C GLN A 15 -6.42 1.00 23.98
N HIS A 16 -7.18 0.30 23.13
CA HIS A 16 -6.69 -0.94 22.49
C HIS A 16 -5.43 -0.67 21.67
N PHE A 17 -5.39 0.44 20.93
CA PHE A 17 -4.18 0.86 20.22
C PHE A 17 -3.00 1.07 21.18
N LEU A 18 -3.16 1.85 22.26
CA LEU A 18 -2.07 2.15 23.19
C LEU A 18 -1.49 0.87 23.82
N GLN A 19 -2.36 -0.04 24.25
CA GLN A 19 -1.93 -1.33 24.83
C GLN A 19 -1.17 -2.19 23.82
N GLU A 20 -1.63 -2.25 22.57
CA GLU A 20 -0.95 -3.01 21.51
C GLU A 20 0.36 -2.34 21.08
N ALA A 21 0.39 -1.00 20.98
CA ALA A 21 1.60 -0.25 20.66
C ALA A 21 2.72 -0.52 21.66
N ASP A 22 2.42 -0.59 22.96
CA ASP A 22 3.39 -0.93 23.99
C ASP A 22 3.95 -2.36 23.85
N LYS A 23 3.09 -3.34 23.54
CA LYS A 23 3.52 -4.72 23.28
C LYS A 23 4.42 -4.81 22.06
N LEU A 24 4.01 -4.17 20.97
CA LEU A 24 4.74 -4.14 19.71
C LEU A 24 6.11 -3.46 19.87
N LYS A 25 6.17 -2.31 20.55
CA LYS A 25 7.42 -1.59 20.84
C LYS A 25 8.39 -2.47 21.63
N LYS A 26 7.91 -3.19 22.64
CA LYS A 26 8.73 -4.14 23.43
C LYS A 26 9.22 -5.32 22.59
N ALA A 27 8.38 -5.87 21.70
CA ALA A 27 8.75 -6.99 20.84
C ALA A 27 9.78 -6.61 19.77
N MET A 28 9.63 -5.44 19.15
CA MET A 28 10.55 -4.94 18.12
C MET A 28 11.83 -4.32 18.70
N ARG A 29 11.85 -4.01 20.01
CA ARG A 29 13.03 -3.50 20.74
C ARG A 29 13.67 -2.31 20.00
N GLY A 30 14.98 -2.36 19.79
CA GLY A 30 15.75 -1.32 19.10
C GLY A 30 15.44 -1.18 17.61
N ALA A 31 14.67 -2.07 16.99
CA ALA A 31 14.29 -1.89 15.58
C ALA A 31 13.22 -0.80 15.43
N CYS A 32 12.32 -0.64 16.39
CA CYS A 32 11.18 0.27 16.32
C CYS A 32 11.60 1.73 16.56
N VAL A 33 11.21 2.60 15.64
CA VAL A 33 11.43 4.06 15.69
C VAL A 33 10.17 4.78 16.18
N ALA A 34 9.02 4.45 15.60
CA ALA A 34 7.74 5.06 15.94
C ALA A 34 6.57 4.08 15.71
N ILE A 35 5.44 4.34 16.36
CA ILE A 35 4.19 3.57 16.17
C ILE A 35 3.03 4.56 16.08
N HIS A 36 2.17 4.36 15.09
CA HIS A 36 1.04 5.24 14.77
C HIS A 36 -0.27 4.48 14.74
N HIS A 37 -1.30 5.03 15.39
CA HIS A 37 -2.68 4.61 15.17
C HIS A 37 -3.18 5.24 13.87
N VAL A 38 -3.57 4.40 12.91
CA VAL A 38 -4.07 4.85 11.61
C VAL A 38 -5.41 4.18 11.27
N GLY A 39 -5.90 4.40 10.05
CA GLY A 39 -7.18 3.86 9.61
C GLY A 39 -8.37 4.55 10.29
N SER A 40 -9.56 3.98 10.09
CA SER A 40 -10.80 4.62 10.57
C SER A 40 -10.95 4.56 12.10
N THR A 41 -10.39 3.56 12.77
CA THR A 41 -10.49 3.43 14.24
C THR A 41 -9.66 4.49 14.98
N ALA A 42 -8.73 5.15 14.28
CA ALA A 42 -7.96 6.28 14.80
C ALA A 42 -8.71 7.62 14.72
N VAL A 43 -9.87 7.71 14.08
CA VAL A 43 -10.62 8.96 13.92
C VAL A 43 -11.83 8.94 14.86
N PRO A 44 -11.87 9.77 15.92
CA PRO A 44 -12.99 9.82 16.84
C PRO A 44 -14.33 10.05 16.13
N GLY A 45 -15.34 9.27 16.51
CA GLY A 45 -16.71 9.36 15.94
C GLY A 45 -16.88 8.68 14.58
N LEU A 46 -15.81 8.21 13.93
CA LEU A 46 -15.90 7.61 12.60
C LEU A 46 -16.26 6.10 12.68
N PRO A 47 -17.41 5.66 12.13
CA PRO A 47 -17.76 4.23 12.10
C PRO A 47 -16.76 3.41 11.28
N ALA A 48 -16.42 2.21 11.71
CA ALA A 48 -15.33 1.44 11.09
C ALA A 48 -15.58 -0.07 11.12
N LYS A 49 -14.78 -0.82 10.37
CA LYS A 49 -14.55 -2.23 10.71
C LYS A 49 -13.82 -2.25 12.06
N PRO A 50 -14.17 -3.14 13.01
CA PRO A 50 -13.55 -3.19 14.34
C PRO A 50 -12.16 -3.86 14.29
N ASN A 51 -11.26 -3.26 13.50
CA ASN A 51 -9.86 -3.63 13.37
C ASN A 51 -9.02 -2.40 13.73
N ILE A 52 -8.08 -2.54 14.66
CA ILE A 52 -7.10 -1.52 14.97
C ILE A 52 -6.02 -1.58 13.89
N ASP A 53 -5.92 -0.54 13.06
CA ASP A 53 -4.85 -0.44 12.06
C ASP A 53 -3.66 0.32 12.67
N ILE A 54 -2.50 -0.33 12.71
CA ILE A 54 -1.27 0.17 13.32
C ILE A 54 -0.19 0.24 12.25
N ILE A 55 0.52 1.37 12.19
CA ILE A 55 1.78 1.48 11.48
C ILE A 55 2.92 1.48 12.48
N ALA A 56 3.92 0.61 12.28
CA ALA A 56 5.20 0.68 12.97
C ALA A 56 6.29 1.09 11.99
N GLU A 57 7.07 2.08 12.37
CA GLU A 57 8.30 2.47 11.67
C GLU A 57 9.47 1.70 12.28
N VAL A 58 10.28 1.09 11.44
CA VAL A 58 11.52 0.41 11.82
C VAL A 58 12.72 1.03 11.14
N ARG A 59 13.92 0.89 11.71
CA ARG A 59 15.16 1.36 11.06
C ARG A 59 15.47 0.62 9.76
N ASP A 60 15.12 -0.66 9.71
CA ASP A 60 15.42 -1.56 8.60
C ASP A 60 14.35 -2.65 8.54
N LEU A 61 13.77 -2.90 7.36
CA LEU A 61 12.75 -3.93 7.18
C LEU A 61 13.27 -5.36 7.35
N ARG A 62 14.59 -5.58 7.39
CA ARG A 62 15.22 -6.89 7.63
C ARG A 62 15.26 -7.29 9.11
N PHE A 63 14.66 -6.50 10.00
CA PHE A 63 14.59 -6.84 11.42
C PHE A 63 13.96 -8.23 11.65
N PRO A 64 14.41 -8.98 12.68
CA PRO A 64 13.82 -10.27 13.01
C PRO A 64 12.40 -10.07 13.55
N HIS A 65 11.39 -10.58 12.84
CA HIS A 65 9.98 -10.47 13.24
C HIS A 65 9.46 -11.67 14.03
N THR A 66 10.29 -12.68 14.32
CA THR A 66 9.93 -13.81 15.20
C THR A 66 9.37 -13.38 16.56
N PRO A 67 9.82 -12.27 17.20
CA PRO A 67 9.16 -11.77 18.40
C PRO A 67 7.69 -11.37 18.22
N LEU A 68 7.31 -10.87 17.04
CA LEU A 68 5.92 -10.55 16.71
C LEU A 68 5.09 -11.83 16.55
N GLU A 69 5.64 -12.84 15.89
CA GLU A 69 5.00 -14.15 15.73
C GLU A 69 4.77 -14.83 17.08
N LYS A 70 5.72 -14.72 18.01
CA LYS A 70 5.57 -15.19 19.39
C LYS A 70 4.47 -14.46 20.17
N LEU A 71 4.11 -13.23 19.78
CA LEU A 71 2.94 -12.52 20.32
C LEU A 71 1.62 -12.96 19.65
N GLY A 72 1.66 -13.84 18.66
CA GLY A 72 0.51 -14.32 17.90
C GLY A 72 0.21 -13.53 16.63
N TYR A 73 1.11 -12.65 16.17
CA TYR A 73 0.96 -11.96 14.90
C TYR A 73 1.35 -12.88 13.74
N GLU A 74 0.45 -13.07 12.79
CA GLU A 74 0.71 -13.86 11.59
C GLU A 74 1.30 -12.97 10.50
N TYR A 75 2.46 -13.35 9.94
CA TYR A 75 3.06 -12.64 8.82
C TYR A 75 2.26 -12.85 7.52
N GLN A 76 2.02 -11.77 6.79
CA GLN A 76 1.19 -11.74 5.58
C GLN A 76 1.95 -11.24 4.34
N GLY A 77 3.25 -10.91 4.45
CA GLY A 77 4.03 -10.33 3.36
C GLY A 77 3.72 -8.85 3.09
N GLY A 78 4.19 -8.33 1.94
CA GLY A 78 3.96 -6.96 1.49
C GLY A 78 2.69 -6.74 0.67
N PHE A 79 2.12 -7.81 0.08
CA PHE A 79 1.04 -7.77 -0.90
C PHE A 79 1.37 -6.83 -2.08
N SER A 80 0.55 -5.79 -2.29
CA SER A 80 0.71 -4.75 -3.31
C SER A 80 1.67 -3.62 -2.93
N LEU A 81 2.19 -3.59 -1.70
CA LEU A 81 3.13 -2.58 -1.23
C LEU A 81 4.52 -3.22 -1.08
N PRO A 82 5.45 -2.96 -2.02
CA PRO A 82 6.73 -3.66 -2.11
C PRO A 82 7.62 -3.51 -0.86
N LEU A 83 7.67 -2.32 -0.28
CA LEU A 83 8.50 -2.01 0.89
C LEU A 83 7.70 -2.06 2.20
N ARG A 84 6.89 -3.10 2.37
CA ARG A 84 6.06 -3.30 3.57
C ARG A 84 6.17 -4.72 4.10
N LYS A 85 6.24 -4.87 5.42
CA LYS A 85 5.87 -6.13 6.10
C LYS A 85 4.51 -5.97 6.76
N SER A 86 3.56 -6.84 6.44
CA SER A 86 2.21 -6.82 7.05
C SER A 86 2.01 -8.01 7.98
N PHE A 87 1.30 -7.77 9.08
CA PHE A 87 0.92 -8.81 10.02
C PHE A 87 -0.54 -8.66 10.44
N THR A 88 -1.15 -9.77 10.85
CA THR A 88 -2.49 -9.76 11.43
C THR A 88 -2.52 -10.46 12.77
N TYR A 89 -3.20 -9.84 13.72
CA TYR A 89 -3.55 -10.45 15.01
C TYR A 89 -5.06 -10.53 15.10
N ARG A 90 -5.59 -11.70 15.45
CA ARG A 90 -7.03 -11.99 15.48
C ARG A 90 -7.37 -12.76 16.74
N THR A 91 -8.21 -12.19 17.59
CA THR A 91 -8.76 -12.85 18.77
C THR A 91 -10.28 -12.59 18.85
N PRO A 92 -11.01 -13.27 19.75
CA PRO A 92 -12.42 -12.97 19.97
C PRO A 92 -12.71 -11.51 20.37
N HIS A 93 -11.73 -10.83 20.97
CA HIS A 93 -11.91 -9.49 21.55
C HIS A 93 -11.19 -8.38 20.79
N LEU A 94 -10.16 -8.70 20.00
CA LEU A 94 -9.31 -7.71 19.34
C LEU A 94 -8.84 -8.21 17.98
N ASN A 95 -8.94 -7.34 16.98
CA ASN A 95 -8.34 -7.54 15.67
C ASN A 95 -7.36 -6.40 15.39
N VAL A 96 -6.11 -6.72 15.06
CA VAL A 96 -5.08 -5.74 14.71
C VAL A 96 -4.53 -6.01 13.31
N ASN A 97 -4.47 -4.98 12.48
CA ASN A 97 -3.69 -4.98 11.26
C ASN A 97 -2.41 -4.19 11.55
N LEU A 98 -1.26 -4.86 11.54
CA LEU A 98 0.02 -4.21 11.70
C LEU A 98 0.68 -4.08 10.33
N HIS A 99 1.07 -2.86 9.99
CA HIS A 99 1.86 -2.54 8.81
C HIS A 99 3.19 -1.98 9.27
N VAL A 100 4.28 -2.59 8.81
CA VAL A 100 5.63 -2.20 9.17
C VAL A 100 6.31 -1.63 7.94
N PHE A 101 6.86 -0.43 8.09
CA PHE A 101 7.58 0.30 7.06
C PHE A 101 8.93 0.76 7.61
N GLU A 102 9.89 1.05 6.74
CA GLU A 102 11.09 1.76 7.20
C GLU A 102 10.75 3.19 7.64
N HIS A 103 11.59 3.73 8.51
CA HIS A 103 11.44 5.10 8.97
C HIS A 103 11.46 6.09 7.78
N ASN A 104 10.54 7.06 7.81
CA ASN A 104 10.30 8.05 6.73
C ASN A 104 9.74 7.49 5.41
N ASP A 105 9.22 6.26 5.41
CA ASP A 105 8.50 5.73 4.26
C ASP A 105 7.25 6.58 3.92
N PRO A 106 7.00 6.90 2.64
CA PRO A 106 5.86 7.72 2.21
C PRO A 106 4.48 7.16 2.61
N GLU A 107 4.34 5.86 2.81
CA GLU A 107 3.08 5.23 3.25
C GLU A 107 2.70 5.64 4.66
N VAL A 108 3.69 5.94 5.52
CA VAL A 108 3.45 6.43 6.88
C VAL A 108 2.79 7.81 6.83
N GLU A 109 3.42 8.74 6.10
CA GLU A 109 2.90 10.11 5.93
C GLU A 109 1.52 10.10 5.28
N LEU A 110 1.31 9.26 4.26
CA LEU A 110 0.03 9.11 3.59
C LEU A 110 -1.10 8.74 4.56
N ASN A 111 -0.88 7.72 5.40
CA ASN A 111 -1.89 7.25 6.34
C ASN A 111 -2.13 8.26 7.47
N VAL A 112 -1.06 8.89 7.97
CA VAL A 112 -1.13 9.92 9.01
C VAL A 112 -1.88 11.15 8.50
N ARG A 113 -1.56 11.65 7.30
CA ARG A 113 -2.26 12.79 6.68
C ARG A 113 -3.74 12.51 6.47
N PHE A 114 -4.10 11.33 5.95
CA PHE A 114 -5.49 10.96 5.77
C PHE A 114 -6.26 10.94 7.11
N ARG A 115 -5.67 10.32 8.14
CA ARG A 115 -6.24 10.32 9.50
C ARG A 115 -6.44 11.73 10.03
N ASP A 116 -5.40 12.55 9.99
CA ASP A 116 -5.41 13.87 10.61
C ASP A 116 -6.34 14.83 9.86
N TYR A 117 -6.40 14.74 8.53
CA TYR A 117 -7.38 15.48 7.74
C TYR A 117 -8.81 15.17 8.20
N LEU A 118 -9.15 13.89 8.39
CA LEU A 118 -10.50 13.53 8.87
C LEU A 118 -10.77 13.99 10.30
N ARG A 119 -9.75 14.08 11.16
CA ARG A 119 -9.89 14.58 12.54
C ARG A 119 -10.17 16.08 12.59
N THR A 120 -9.65 16.85 11.65
CA THR A 120 -9.82 18.32 11.61
C THR A 120 -10.95 18.79 10.68
N HIS A 121 -11.58 17.88 9.92
CA HIS A 121 -12.67 18.20 8.99
C HIS A 121 -13.92 17.35 9.28
N PRO A 122 -14.76 17.75 10.27
CA PRO A 122 -15.93 16.97 10.69
C PRO A 122 -16.91 16.65 9.54
N GLU A 123 -17.13 17.58 8.62
CA GLU A 123 -17.99 17.37 7.45
C GLU A 123 -17.45 16.28 6.52
N THR A 124 -16.14 16.31 6.24
CA THR A 124 -15.47 15.27 5.46
C THR A 124 -15.51 13.91 6.17
N CYS A 125 -15.34 13.91 7.50
CA CYS A 125 -15.49 12.70 8.31
C CYS A 125 -16.91 12.11 8.19
N ALA A 126 -17.94 12.95 8.23
CA ALA A 126 -19.34 12.55 8.03
C ALA A 126 -19.60 12.01 6.61
N GLN A 127 -19.05 12.65 5.57
CA GLN A 127 -19.11 12.14 4.20
C GLN A 127 -18.47 10.76 4.07
N TYR A 128 -17.32 10.55 4.70
CA TYR A 128 -16.65 9.24 4.68
C TYR A 128 -17.45 8.17 5.45
N ALA A 129 -18.08 8.54 6.56
CA ALA A 129 -18.99 7.67 7.29
C ALA A 129 -20.18 7.25 6.41
N ALA A 130 -20.85 8.21 5.76
CA ALA A 130 -21.97 7.97 4.85
C ALA A 130 -21.56 7.06 3.68
N LEU A 131 -20.40 7.31 3.06
CA LEU A 131 -19.85 6.46 2.01
C LEU A 131 -19.68 5.00 2.49
N LYS A 132 -19.10 4.79 3.67
CA LYS A 132 -18.90 3.45 4.22
C LYS A 132 -20.22 2.71 4.46
N TYR A 133 -21.23 3.41 4.99
CA TYR A 133 -22.56 2.83 5.16
C TYR A 133 -23.25 2.51 3.83
N ALA A 134 -23.12 3.39 2.83
CA ALA A 134 -23.64 3.13 1.50
C ALA A 134 -22.95 1.92 0.85
N LEU A 135 -21.63 1.80 1.00
CA LEU A 135 -20.87 0.68 0.45
C LEU A 135 -21.28 -0.65 1.08
N VAL A 136 -21.39 -0.77 2.40
CA VAL A 136 -21.74 -2.06 3.04
C VAL A 136 -23.13 -2.59 2.65
N LYS A 137 -24.03 -1.74 2.14
CA LYS A 137 -25.34 -2.16 1.60
C LYS A 137 -25.24 -2.81 0.22
N LYS A 138 -24.17 -2.56 -0.55
CA LYS A 138 -23.98 -3.12 -1.90
C LYS A 138 -23.46 -4.55 -1.81
N LYS A 139 -24.11 -5.49 -2.53
CA LYS A 139 -23.65 -6.90 -2.59
C LYS A 139 -22.20 -7.03 -3.04
N SER A 140 -21.79 -6.24 -4.04
CA SER A 140 -20.42 -6.23 -4.57
C SER A 140 -19.36 -5.87 -3.52
N SER A 141 -19.72 -5.11 -2.48
CA SER A 141 -18.78 -4.74 -1.41
C SER A 141 -18.27 -5.93 -0.60
N HIS A 142 -19.00 -7.03 -0.59
CA HIS A 142 -18.65 -8.25 0.16
C HIS A 142 -17.90 -9.28 -0.68
N VAL A 143 -17.84 -9.06 -2.00
CA VAL A 143 -17.18 -9.94 -2.95
C VAL A 143 -15.70 -9.55 -3.06
N GLN A 144 -14.84 -10.57 -3.19
CA GLN A 144 -13.42 -10.43 -3.39
C GLN A 144 -13.18 -10.14 -4.88
N SER A 145 -12.38 -9.12 -5.19
CA SER A 145 -11.90 -8.76 -6.52
C SER A 145 -10.38 -8.58 -6.44
N GLY A 146 -9.63 -9.54 -7.02
CA GLY A 146 -8.19 -9.66 -6.80
C GLY A 146 -7.86 -9.81 -5.32
N ILE A 147 -6.91 -9.01 -4.81
CA ILE A 147 -6.52 -9.03 -3.39
C ILE A 147 -7.42 -8.17 -2.49
N TYR A 148 -8.35 -7.39 -3.05
CA TYR A 148 -9.22 -6.51 -2.29
C TYR A 148 -10.68 -6.97 -2.31
N LYS A 149 -11.48 -6.48 -1.35
CA LYS A 149 -12.94 -6.57 -1.46
C LYS A 149 -13.49 -5.34 -2.17
N GLY A 150 -14.66 -5.46 -2.79
CA GLY A 150 -15.35 -4.32 -3.41
C GLY A 150 -15.53 -3.14 -2.45
N TYR A 151 -15.70 -3.39 -1.14
CA TYR A 151 -15.75 -2.36 -0.12
C TYR A 151 -14.46 -1.51 -0.05
N THR A 152 -13.29 -2.14 -0.19
CA THR A 152 -12.00 -1.43 -0.17
C THR A 152 -11.87 -0.58 -1.42
N LEU A 153 -12.19 -1.15 -2.58
CA LEU A 153 -12.12 -0.47 -3.89
C LEU A 153 -13.07 0.72 -3.96
N GLY A 154 -14.30 0.58 -3.46
CA GLY A 154 -15.31 1.63 -3.48
C GLY A 154 -14.97 2.89 -2.67
N LYS A 155 -13.92 2.85 -1.83
CA LYS A 155 -13.42 4.01 -1.08
C LYS A 155 -12.27 4.73 -1.78
N HIS A 156 -11.70 4.14 -2.83
CA HIS A 156 -10.44 4.58 -3.43
C HIS A 156 -10.49 6.05 -3.88
N GLY A 157 -11.50 6.44 -4.68
CA GLY A 157 -11.63 7.81 -5.17
C GLY A 157 -11.78 8.84 -4.05
N PHE A 158 -12.54 8.53 -3.00
CA PHE A 158 -12.66 9.39 -1.82
C PHE A 158 -11.32 9.56 -1.11
N ILE A 159 -10.59 8.46 -0.89
CA ILE A 159 -9.28 8.50 -0.24
C ILE A 159 -8.29 9.34 -1.04
N GLN A 160 -8.26 9.19 -2.38
CA GLN A 160 -7.41 9.98 -3.25
C GLN A 160 -7.73 11.48 -3.17
N ASP A 161 -9.01 11.86 -3.23
CA ASP A 161 -9.43 13.26 -3.10
C ASP A 161 -8.97 13.88 -1.76
N ILE A 162 -9.11 13.16 -0.65
CA ILE A 162 -8.66 13.63 0.65
C ILE A 162 -7.13 13.76 0.72
N LEU A 163 -6.39 12.81 0.15
CA LEU A 163 -4.93 12.89 0.12
C LEU A 163 -4.42 14.07 -0.73
N HIS A 164 -5.12 14.35 -1.84
CA HIS A 164 -4.85 15.53 -2.64
C HIS A 164 -5.07 16.83 -1.83
N LYS A 165 -6.23 16.96 -1.17
CA LYS A 165 -6.56 18.11 -0.30
C LYS A 165 -5.62 18.22 0.91
N ALA A 166 -5.15 17.11 1.45
CA ALA A 166 -4.17 17.06 2.52
C ALA A 166 -2.73 17.36 2.06
N GLY A 167 -2.52 17.62 0.77
CA GLY A 167 -1.23 18.01 0.20
C GLY A 167 -0.20 16.88 0.16
N PHE A 168 -0.62 15.62 0.12
CA PHE A 168 0.31 14.50 0.00
C PHE A 168 0.96 14.47 -1.39
N LYS A 169 2.29 14.61 -1.46
CA LYS A 169 3.05 14.76 -2.71
C LYS A 169 4.25 13.81 -2.84
N ARG A 170 4.47 12.91 -1.88
CA ARG A 170 5.64 12.03 -1.86
C ARG A 170 5.62 11.05 -3.03
N LEU A 171 6.81 10.66 -3.47
CA LEU A 171 7.00 9.54 -4.37
C LEU A 171 6.73 8.23 -3.62
N ARG A 172 5.89 7.37 -4.18
CA ARG A 172 5.60 6.01 -3.69
C ARG A 172 5.45 5.06 -4.88
N PHE A 173 5.46 3.76 -4.63
CA PHE A 173 5.23 2.78 -5.69
C PHE A 173 4.51 1.55 -5.16
N VAL A 174 3.77 0.89 -6.04
CA VAL A 174 2.92 -0.26 -5.73
C VAL A 174 3.05 -1.31 -6.83
N ILE A 175 2.72 -2.56 -6.51
CA ILE A 175 2.42 -3.59 -7.50
C ILE A 175 0.94 -3.44 -7.87
N ALA A 176 0.64 -3.34 -9.17
CA ALA A 176 -0.72 -3.22 -9.68
C ALA A 176 -1.63 -4.33 -9.15
N ALA A 177 -2.73 -3.93 -8.51
CA ALA A 177 -3.56 -4.81 -7.72
C ALA A 177 -5.07 -4.58 -7.88
N HIS A 178 -5.49 -3.47 -8.50
CA HIS A 178 -6.89 -3.19 -8.78
C HIS A 178 -7.12 -2.62 -10.18
N ASP A 179 -8.37 -2.57 -10.61
CA ASP A 179 -8.75 -2.26 -12.00
C ASP A 179 -8.13 -0.95 -12.51
N ALA A 180 -8.21 0.15 -11.75
CA ALA A 180 -7.62 1.43 -12.18
C ALA A 180 -6.09 1.38 -12.37
N GLU A 181 -5.38 0.57 -11.57
CA GLU A 181 -3.93 0.35 -11.73
C GLU A 181 -3.66 -0.50 -12.97
N TRP A 182 -4.45 -1.55 -13.22
CA TRP A 182 -4.33 -2.36 -14.42
C TRP A 182 -4.67 -1.58 -15.70
N GLU A 183 -5.63 -0.67 -15.66
CA GLU A 183 -5.89 0.24 -16.77
C GLU A 183 -4.71 1.19 -17.02
N ALA A 184 -4.07 1.70 -15.95
CA ALA A 184 -2.84 2.49 -16.09
C ALA A 184 -1.71 1.65 -16.71
N VAL A 185 -1.49 0.41 -16.25
CA VAL A 185 -0.50 -0.51 -16.83
C VAL A 185 -0.73 -0.70 -18.33
N LYS A 186 -1.98 -0.96 -18.75
CA LYS A 186 -2.33 -1.11 -20.18
C LYS A 186 -2.05 0.18 -20.96
N ALA A 187 -2.36 1.34 -20.38
CA ALA A 187 -2.12 2.63 -21.00
C ALA A 187 -0.63 2.91 -21.23
N PHE A 188 0.23 2.68 -20.24
CA PHE A 188 1.69 2.79 -20.39
C PHE A 188 2.23 1.85 -21.48
N ARG A 189 1.82 0.58 -21.42
CA ARG A 189 2.28 -0.43 -22.39
C ARG A 189 1.86 -0.09 -23.81
N LYS A 190 0.63 0.37 -24.01
CA LYS A 190 0.10 0.75 -25.33
C LYS A 190 0.76 2.00 -25.89
N ARG A 191 1.08 2.98 -25.04
CA ARG A 191 1.64 4.28 -25.46
C ARG A 191 3.12 4.18 -25.79
N ASP A 192 3.91 3.50 -24.95
CA ASP A 192 5.37 3.65 -24.95
C ASP A 192 6.14 2.36 -25.33
N LEU A 193 5.46 1.20 -25.46
CA LEU A 193 6.11 -0.04 -25.93
C LEU A 193 5.83 -0.29 -27.42
N PRO A 194 6.78 -0.91 -28.16
CA PRO A 194 6.54 -1.35 -29.53
C PRO A 194 5.33 -2.28 -29.62
N ALA A 195 4.60 -2.24 -30.74
CA ALA A 195 3.39 -3.04 -30.96
C ALA A 195 3.59 -4.54 -30.66
N SER A 196 4.76 -5.10 -31.00
CA SER A 196 5.14 -6.49 -30.71
C SER A 196 5.20 -6.83 -29.21
N LYS A 197 5.43 -5.85 -28.34
CA LYS A 197 5.46 -6.00 -26.88
C LYS A 197 4.21 -5.43 -26.18
N ALA A 198 3.38 -4.67 -26.89
CA ALA A 198 2.20 -4.00 -26.34
C ALA A 198 0.92 -4.85 -26.39
N LEU A 199 0.87 -5.90 -27.22
CA LEU A 199 -0.36 -6.65 -27.54
C LEU A 199 -0.95 -7.42 -26.35
N GLU A 200 -0.15 -7.97 -25.44
CA GLU A 200 -0.65 -8.65 -24.24
C GLU A 200 0.14 -8.26 -22.98
N THR A 201 -0.59 -8.08 -21.87
CA THR A 201 0.00 -7.88 -20.54
C THR A 201 0.26 -9.25 -19.93
N VAL A 202 1.48 -9.50 -19.46
CA VAL A 202 1.85 -10.80 -18.91
C VAL A 202 1.33 -10.92 -17.47
N LEU A 203 0.29 -11.73 -17.26
CA LEU A 203 -0.40 -11.86 -15.96
C LEU A 203 0.13 -12.98 -15.05
N SER A 204 1.35 -13.48 -15.30
CA SER A 204 1.94 -14.55 -14.49
C SER A 204 2.44 -14.03 -13.13
N PRO A 205 2.37 -14.83 -12.04
CA PRO A 205 2.91 -14.45 -10.74
C PRO A 205 4.39 -14.06 -10.74
N ALA A 206 5.18 -14.55 -11.70
CA ALA A 206 6.58 -14.16 -11.86
C ALA A 206 6.73 -12.72 -12.39
N HIS A 207 5.73 -12.18 -13.09
CA HIS A 207 5.76 -10.83 -13.62
C HIS A 207 5.07 -9.85 -12.69
N LYS A 208 5.80 -8.81 -12.30
CA LYS A 208 5.36 -7.74 -11.41
C LYS A 208 5.28 -6.45 -12.22
N HIS A 209 4.08 -5.88 -12.23
CA HIS A 209 3.80 -4.59 -12.85
C HIS A 209 3.75 -3.53 -11.75
N LEU A 210 4.76 -2.68 -11.73
CA LEU A 210 4.92 -1.64 -10.73
C LEU A 210 4.38 -0.32 -11.28
N LEU A 211 3.70 0.45 -10.44
CA LEU A 211 3.26 1.81 -10.75
C LEU A 211 3.88 2.77 -9.74
N PHE A 212 4.42 3.86 -10.24
CA PHE A 212 4.99 4.93 -9.44
C PHE A 212 3.99 6.08 -9.35
N TYR A 213 3.78 6.57 -8.13
CA TYR A 213 2.91 7.70 -7.88
C TYR A 213 3.71 8.88 -7.32
N ARG A 214 3.32 10.10 -7.70
CA ARG A 214 3.65 11.32 -6.97
C ARG A 214 2.36 11.84 -6.34
N GLY A 215 2.28 11.77 -5.02
CA GLY A 215 1.01 12.00 -4.33
C GLY A 215 -0.02 10.94 -4.71
N THR A 216 -1.10 11.36 -5.39
CA THR A 216 -2.18 10.50 -5.87
C THR A 216 -2.16 10.26 -7.38
N THR A 217 -1.20 10.84 -8.10
CA THR A 217 -1.09 10.74 -9.56
C THR A 217 -0.08 9.67 -9.93
N ILE A 218 -0.46 8.75 -10.82
CA ILE A 218 0.47 7.79 -11.42
C ILE A 218 1.34 8.52 -12.44
N ILE A 219 2.65 8.38 -12.31
CA ILE A 219 3.65 9.10 -13.10
C ILE A 219 4.63 8.17 -13.81
N GLY A 220 4.62 6.88 -13.49
CA GLY A 220 5.52 5.92 -14.12
C GLY A 220 5.09 4.48 -13.92
N TYR A 221 5.78 3.61 -14.65
CA TYR A 221 5.52 2.18 -14.70
C TYR A 221 6.84 1.40 -14.83
N ALA A 222 6.92 0.23 -14.20
CA ALA A 222 7.98 -0.73 -14.47
C ALA A 222 7.43 -2.16 -14.61
N HIS A 223 8.10 -2.95 -15.45
CA HIS A 223 7.83 -4.38 -15.59
C HIS A 223 9.04 -5.16 -15.12
N VAL A 224 8.86 -5.96 -14.07
CA VAL A 224 9.88 -6.84 -13.52
C VAL A 224 9.44 -8.28 -13.69
N GLU A 225 10.35 -9.17 -14.06
CA GLU A 225 10.17 -10.61 -14.05
C GLU A 225 11.08 -11.24 -12.99
N LEU A 226 10.52 -12.06 -12.10
CA LEU A 226 11.28 -12.90 -11.18
C LEU A 226 11.74 -14.14 -11.98
N PHE A 227 12.93 -14.05 -12.56
CA PHE A 227 13.43 -14.95 -13.61
C PHE A 227 13.99 -16.27 -13.05
N THR A 228 14.72 -16.19 -11.93
CA THR A 228 15.24 -17.36 -11.20
C THR A 228 14.89 -17.22 -9.71
N PRO A 229 15.17 -18.21 -8.85
CA PRO A 229 14.95 -18.08 -7.40
C PRO A 229 15.66 -16.91 -6.73
N SER A 230 16.72 -16.35 -7.35
CA SER A 230 17.52 -15.26 -6.78
C SER A 230 17.79 -14.11 -7.75
N THR A 231 17.17 -14.11 -8.94
CA THR A 231 17.42 -13.09 -9.96
C THR A 231 16.12 -12.57 -10.54
N ALA A 232 16.03 -11.25 -10.65
CA ALA A 232 14.92 -10.56 -11.29
C ALA A 232 15.42 -9.71 -12.47
N MET A 233 14.63 -9.66 -13.53
CA MET A 233 14.93 -8.90 -14.75
C MET A 233 13.98 -7.70 -14.87
N LEU A 234 14.54 -6.50 -15.04
CA LEU A 234 13.78 -5.30 -15.37
C LEU A 234 13.59 -5.22 -16.90
N HIS A 235 12.37 -5.44 -17.37
CA HIS A 235 12.01 -5.43 -18.80
C HIS A 235 11.77 -4.03 -19.35
N SER A 236 11.17 -3.16 -18.54
CA SER A 236 10.84 -1.79 -18.93
C SER A 236 10.72 -0.90 -17.71
N LEU A 237 11.09 0.38 -17.88
CA LEU A 237 10.87 1.48 -16.95
C LEU A 237 10.43 2.68 -17.78
N LEU A 238 9.18 3.12 -17.57
CA LEU A 238 8.51 4.17 -18.33
C LEU A 238 8.10 5.28 -17.37
N ILE A 239 8.27 6.54 -17.77
CA ILE A 239 7.91 7.73 -16.99
C ILE A 239 7.09 8.65 -17.90
N HIS A 240 6.07 9.32 -17.35
CA HIS A 240 5.38 10.38 -18.08
C HIS A 240 6.36 11.48 -18.49
N THR A 241 6.33 11.86 -19.77
CA THR A 241 7.26 12.83 -20.39
C THR A 241 7.27 14.20 -19.72
N ASP A 242 6.17 14.58 -19.07
CA ASP A 242 5.98 15.92 -18.51
C ASP A 242 6.45 16.02 -17.05
N GLU A 243 6.92 14.93 -16.45
CA GLU A 243 7.41 14.90 -15.08
C GLU A 243 8.95 14.95 -15.04
N ALA A 244 9.50 15.99 -14.43
CA ALA A 244 10.92 16.03 -14.07
C ALA A 244 11.20 14.99 -12.98
N MET A 245 11.55 13.78 -13.39
CA MET A 245 11.93 12.69 -12.51
C MET A 245 13.11 11.91 -13.05
N ASP A 246 14.12 11.74 -12.20
CA ASP A 246 15.30 10.93 -12.50
C ASP A 246 14.95 9.42 -12.51
N PRO A 247 15.11 8.72 -13.65
CA PRO A 247 14.88 7.28 -13.73
C PRO A 247 15.71 6.47 -12.74
N ASN A 248 16.88 6.95 -12.32
CA ASN A 248 17.71 6.26 -11.32
C ASN A 248 17.04 6.20 -9.95
N THR A 249 16.24 7.21 -9.61
CA THR A 249 15.45 7.21 -8.37
C THR A 249 14.42 6.08 -8.38
N LEU A 250 13.68 5.91 -9.49
CA LEU A 250 12.70 4.83 -9.63
C LEU A 250 13.37 3.45 -9.64
N MET A 251 14.46 3.32 -10.41
CA MET A 251 15.25 2.09 -10.46
C MET A 251 15.83 1.73 -9.08
N GLY A 252 16.24 2.72 -8.28
CA GLY A 252 16.70 2.53 -6.90
C GLY A 252 15.62 1.95 -5.99
N LEU A 253 14.36 2.39 -6.11
CA LEU A 253 13.23 1.83 -5.38
C LEU A 253 12.96 0.37 -5.76
N VAL A 254 12.98 0.06 -7.07
CA VAL A 254 12.80 -1.31 -7.57
C VAL A 254 13.91 -2.22 -7.04
N ARG A 255 15.17 -1.78 -7.15
CA ARG A 255 16.34 -2.53 -6.66
C ARG A 255 16.25 -2.78 -5.16
N LYS A 256 15.90 -1.76 -4.36
CA LYS A 256 15.73 -1.88 -2.91
C LYS A 256 14.70 -2.94 -2.56
N TRP A 257 13.55 -2.94 -3.23
CA TRP A 257 12.52 -3.95 -3.03
C TRP A 257 13.00 -5.35 -3.41
N LEU A 258 13.63 -5.50 -4.57
CA LEU A 258 14.16 -6.80 -5.01
C LEU A 258 15.19 -7.36 -4.03
N THR A 259 16.11 -6.53 -3.54
CA THR A 259 17.07 -6.92 -2.51
C THR A 259 16.40 -7.35 -1.20
N LEU A 260 15.32 -6.66 -0.79
CA LEU A 260 14.54 -7.05 0.40
C LEU A 260 13.89 -8.43 0.24
N GLU A 261 13.45 -8.77 -0.98
CA GLU A 261 12.85 -10.05 -1.33
C GLU A 261 13.88 -11.14 -1.70
N GLY A 262 15.18 -10.84 -1.66
CA GLY A 262 16.26 -11.80 -1.93
C GLY A 262 16.62 -11.97 -3.40
N TYR A 263 16.29 -11.00 -4.25
CA TYR A 263 16.61 -10.99 -5.68
C TYR A 263 17.71 -9.99 -6.03
N ASP A 264 18.63 -10.42 -6.88
CA ASP A 264 19.55 -9.55 -7.61
C ASP A 264 18.88 -9.06 -8.91
N MET A 265 18.90 -7.75 -9.13
CA MET A 265 18.28 -7.15 -10.32
C MET A 265 19.27 -7.07 -11.48
N ILE A 266 18.92 -7.70 -12.60
CA ILE A 266 19.59 -7.53 -13.89
C ILE A 266 18.76 -6.56 -14.73
N SER A 267 19.42 -5.55 -15.30
CA SER A 267 18.80 -4.61 -16.24
C SER A 267 19.42 -4.77 -17.63
N HIS A 268 18.62 -5.10 -18.64
CA HIS A 268 19.02 -4.85 -20.01
C HIS A 268 18.79 -3.36 -20.29
N GLN A 269 19.86 -2.60 -20.54
CA GLN A 269 19.71 -1.28 -21.17
C GLN A 269 19.23 -1.51 -22.61
N SER A 270 17.92 -1.48 -22.85
CA SER A 270 17.44 -1.19 -24.20
C SER A 270 17.71 0.29 -24.44
N GLN A 271 18.63 0.57 -25.36
CA GLN A 271 19.00 1.92 -25.79
C GLN A 271 17.77 2.78 -26.07
N ASN A 272 17.85 4.03 -25.60
CA ASN A 272 16.94 5.13 -25.95
C ASN A 272 16.65 5.15 -27.45
N ASN A 273 15.38 5.29 -27.82
CA ASN A 273 15.01 6.02 -29.03
C ASN A 273 13.90 7.01 -28.63
N ALA A 274 14.30 8.22 -28.26
CA ALA A 274 13.42 9.37 -28.38
C ALA A 274 13.15 9.58 -29.88
N PRO A 275 11.90 9.77 -30.32
CA PRO A 275 11.65 10.13 -31.70
C PRO A 275 12.20 11.55 -31.96
N SER A 276 13.12 11.62 -32.91
CA SER A 276 13.58 12.84 -33.59
C SER A 276 12.44 13.58 -34.26
#